data_AF-A0A4U5NXR0-F1
#
_entry.id   AF-A0A4U5NXR0-F1
#
_cell.length_a   1.000
_cell.length_b   1.000
_cell.length_c   1.000
_cell.angle_alpha   90.00
_cell.angle_beta   90.00
_cell.angle_gamma   90.00
#
_symmetry.space_group_name_H-M   'P 1'
#
loop_
_entity.id
_entity.type
_entity.pdbx_description
1 polymer ?
#
loop_
_entity_poly.entity_id
_entity_poly.type
_entity_poly.pdbx_seq_one_letter_code
_entity_poly.pdbx_strand_id
1 'polypeptide(L)'
;MRLHFSLLFVVVLGTTLGAAVHKQQFYQFFTFDTHWGACFAHKTANQKDVFPGSENPAVCRSMISDDPGCYGPEGSSSKEGRPKPGATTPYPSFGFECYDLDCDEGYHCERGAYGGGYCCSTEHQQFHDQGVAEKCPNGSKAEGFYDKLNKQFHTFVAKKCDDLLCGEGFKCVQVNKYFAKCCQLS
;
A
#
# COMPACT_ATOMS: atom_id res chain seq x y z
N MET A 1 -8.34 31.37 80.64
CA MET A 1 -9.28 30.71 79.71
C MET A 1 -8.49 30.35 78.45
N ARG A 2 -8.00 29.11 78.32
CA ARG A 2 -7.19 28.66 77.17
C ARG A 2 -8.12 27.86 76.24
N LEU A 3 -8.41 28.40 75.06
CA LEU A 3 -9.18 27.70 74.02
C LEU A 3 -8.27 26.69 73.33
N HIS A 4 -8.59 25.39 73.49
CA HIS A 4 -8.04 24.32 72.67
C HIS A 4 -8.80 24.25 71.34
N PHE A 5 -8.13 24.61 70.24
CA PHE A 5 -8.62 24.39 68.88
C PHE A 5 -8.15 23.00 68.42
N SER A 6 -9.06 22.02 68.44
CA SER A 6 -8.83 20.71 67.83
C SER A 6 -9.11 20.81 66.32
N LEU A 7 -8.05 20.87 65.50
CA LEU A 7 -8.17 20.71 64.05
C LEU A 7 -8.49 19.24 63.72
N LEU A 8 -9.70 19.00 63.23
CA LEU A 8 -10.05 17.74 62.56
C LEU A 8 -9.51 17.77 61.12
N PHE A 9 -8.49 16.96 60.84
CA PHE A 9 -8.06 16.65 59.48
C PHE A 9 -8.99 15.56 58.91
N VAL A 10 -9.89 15.96 58.01
CA VAL A 10 -10.69 15.02 57.21
C VAL A 10 -9.86 14.61 55.98
N VAL A 11 -9.31 13.39 56.00
CA VAL A 11 -8.62 12.81 54.84
C VAL A 11 -9.68 12.25 53.88
N VAL A 12 -9.95 12.99 52.81
CA VAL A 12 -10.80 12.52 51.71
C VAL A 12 -9.97 11.59 50.82
N LEU A 13 -10.07 10.28 51.06
CA LEU A 13 -9.53 9.25 50.16
C LEU A 13 -10.44 9.16 48.92
N GLY A 14 -10.14 9.97 47.91
CA GLY A 14 -10.77 9.87 46.60
C GLY A 14 -10.31 8.62 45.87
N THR A 15 -11.12 7.57 45.87
CA THR A 15 -10.91 6.40 45.02
C THR A 15 -11.24 6.76 43.57
N THR A 16 -10.23 7.23 42.83
CA THR A 16 -10.34 7.31 41.36
C THR A 16 -10.44 5.89 40.83
N LEU A 17 -11.66 5.44 40.51
CA LEU A 17 -11.88 4.27 39.66
C LEU A 17 -11.25 4.59 38.30
N GLY A 18 -9.99 4.20 38.13
CA GLY A 18 -9.33 4.20 36.84
C GLY A 18 -10.06 3.21 35.96
N ALA A 19 -10.88 3.70 35.04
CA ALA A 19 -11.42 2.88 33.97
C ALA A 19 -10.23 2.25 33.25
N ALA A 20 -10.12 0.92 33.29
CA ALA A 20 -9.12 0.19 32.54
C ALA A 20 -9.37 0.48 31.06
N VAL A 21 -8.52 1.32 30.47
CA VAL A 21 -8.54 1.58 29.03
C VAL A 21 -8.09 0.28 28.36
N HIS A 22 -9.06 -0.53 27.95
CA HIS A 22 -8.81 -1.73 27.18
C HIS A 22 -8.21 -1.29 25.84
N LYS A 23 -6.89 -1.41 25.69
CA LYS A 23 -6.23 -1.14 24.41
C LYS A 23 -6.80 -2.13 23.40
N GLN A 24 -7.60 -1.64 22.48
CA GLN A 24 -8.13 -2.46 21.39
C GLN A 24 -6.94 -2.98 20.58
N GLN A 25 -6.75 -4.29 20.56
CA GLN A 25 -5.71 -4.93 19.77
C GLN A 25 -6.17 -5.01 18.31
N PHE A 26 -5.30 -4.60 17.39
CA PHE A 26 -5.53 -4.70 15.96
C PHE A 26 -4.52 -5.69 15.35
N TYR A 27 -4.96 -6.38 14.31
CA TYR A 27 -4.16 -7.29 13.49
C TYR A 27 -4.02 -6.67 12.10
N GLN A 28 -2.83 -6.82 11.51
CA GLN A 28 -2.55 -6.43 10.13
C GLN A 28 -2.32 -7.67 9.27
N PHE A 29 -2.90 -7.67 8.09
CA PHE A 29 -2.72 -8.72 7.09
C PHE A 29 -2.67 -8.11 5.69
N PHE A 30 -2.17 -8.87 4.73
CA PHE A 30 -1.90 -8.41 3.37
C PHE A 30 -2.67 -9.25 2.36
N THR A 31 -3.28 -8.59 1.38
CA THR A 31 -3.90 -9.24 0.21
C THR A 31 -3.29 -8.68 -1.06
N PHE A 32 -3.04 -9.55 -2.03
CA PHE A 32 -2.55 -9.10 -3.33
C PHE A 32 -3.68 -8.46 -4.14
N ASP A 33 -3.47 -7.22 -4.60
CA ASP A 33 -4.35 -6.53 -5.53
C ASP A 33 -3.73 -6.65 -6.92
N THR A 34 -4.34 -7.48 -7.77
CA THR A 34 -3.83 -7.78 -9.12
C THR A 34 -3.78 -6.56 -10.01
N HIS A 35 -4.66 -5.57 -9.80
CA HIS A 35 -4.72 -4.39 -10.65
C HIS A 35 -3.59 -3.40 -10.37
N TRP A 36 -3.13 -3.36 -9.12
CA TRP A 36 -2.02 -2.52 -8.70
C TRP A 36 -0.70 -3.27 -8.57
N GLY A 37 -0.68 -4.58 -8.81
CA GLY A 37 0.54 -5.38 -8.68
C GLY A 37 1.19 -5.27 -7.30
N ALA A 38 0.41 -5.04 -6.24
CA ALA A 38 0.92 -4.74 -4.91
C ALA A 38 0.15 -5.49 -3.81
N CYS A 39 0.84 -5.73 -2.69
CA CYS A 39 0.24 -6.32 -1.49
C CYS A 39 -0.28 -5.21 -0.58
N PHE A 40 -1.60 -5.07 -0.54
CA PHE A 40 -2.26 -4.06 0.30
C PHE A 40 -2.46 -4.60 1.71
N ALA A 41 -2.00 -3.82 2.69
CA ALA A 41 -2.27 -4.04 4.10
C ALA A 41 -3.72 -3.69 4.43
N HIS A 42 -4.27 -4.44 5.37
CA HIS A 42 -5.59 -4.27 5.97
C HIS A 42 -5.46 -4.36 7.47
N LYS A 43 -6.35 -3.67 8.19
CA LYS A 43 -6.41 -3.68 9.65
C LYS A 43 -7.77 -4.23 10.13
N THR A 44 -7.74 -5.19 11.04
CA THR A 44 -8.95 -5.72 11.68
C THR A 44 -8.77 -5.83 13.20
N ALA A 45 -9.86 -5.71 13.96
CA ALA A 45 -9.87 -6.03 15.39
C ALA A 45 -10.16 -7.52 15.65
N ASN A 46 -10.55 -8.28 14.62
CA ASN A 46 -10.90 -9.69 14.71
C ASN A 46 -9.90 -10.54 13.96
N GLN A 47 -9.13 -11.35 14.70
CA GLN A 47 -8.09 -12.21 14.15
C GLN A 47 -8.60 -13.17 13.06
N LYS A 48 -9.88 -13.56 13.10
CA LYS A 48 -10.45 -14.47 12.10
C LYS A 48 -10.53 -13.87 10.69
N ASP A 49 -10.53 -12.54 10.58
CA ASP A 49 -10.60 -11.86 9.28
C ASP A 49 -9.24 -11.77 8.57
N VAL A 50 -8.16 -12.20 9.25
CA VAL A 50 -6.81 -12.28 8.65
C VAL A 50 -6.79 -13.26 7.49
N PHE A 51 -7.59 -14.33 7.52
CA PHE A 51 -7.73 -15.28 6.44
C PHE A 51 -8.81 -14.81 5.44
N PRO A 52 -8.57 -14.83 4.11
CA PRO A 52 -7.52 -15.54 3.37
C PRO A 52 -6.22 -14.75 3.12
N GLY A 53 -6.04 -13.59 3.75
CA GLY A 53 -4.79 -12.83 3.66
C GLY A 53 -3.60 -13.50 4.36
N SER A 54 -2.44 -12.85 4.27
CA SER A 54 -1.23 -13.27 4.97
C SER A 54 -0.79 -12.23 5.99
N GLU A 55 -0.39 -12.66 7.18
CA GLU A 55 0.30 -11.77 8.14
C GLU A 55 1.71 -11.38 7.66
N ASN A 56 2.26 -12.15 6.71
CA ASN A 56 3.60 -11.92 6.17
C ASN A 56 3.53 -11.29 4.77
N PRO A 57 3.96 -10.03 4.60
CA PRO A 57 3.93 -9.36 3.30
C PRO A 57 4.82 -10.03 2.25
N ALA A 58 5.90 -10.70 2.65
CA ALA A 58 6.73 -11.48 1.74
C ALA A 58 5.99 -12.70 1.16
N VAL A 59 5.13 -13.34 1.97
CA VAL A 59 4.29 -14.45 1.52
C VAL A 59 3.24 -13.94 0.53
N CYS A 60 2.60 -12.80 0.80
CA CYS A 60 1.69 -12.17 -0.15
C CYS A 60 2.38 -11.91 -1.51
N ARG A 61 3.61 -11.39 -1.50
CA ARG A 61 4.38 -11.16 -2.73
C ARG A 61 4.73 -12.45 -3.46
N SER A 62 5.01 -13.54 -2.74
CA SER A 62 5.31 -14.84 -3.36
C SER A 62 4.12 -15.48 -4.09
N MET A 63 2.89 -15.01 -3.84
CA MET A 63 1.69 -15.51 -4.51
C MET A 63 1.46 -14.89 -5.89
N ILE A 64 2.32 -13.96 -6.31
CA ILE A 64 2.19 -13.25 -7.58
C ILE A 64 2.75 -14.13 -8.69
N SER A 65 1.87 -14.64 -9.56
CA SER A 65 2.28 -15.42 -10.73
C SER A 65 2.66 -14.55 -11.92
N ASP A 66 2.05 -13.37 -12.07
CA ASP A 66 2.21 -12.52 -13.24
C ASP A 66 2.12 -11.03 -12.86
N ASP A 67 2.98 -10.20 -13.47
CA ASP A 67 2.91 -8.74 -13.41
C ASP A 67 1.69 -8.28 -14.25
N PRO A 68 0.77 -7.43 -13.74
CA PRO A 68 -0.43 -7.03 -14.47
C PRO A 68 -0.18 -6.25 -15.77
N GLY A 69 1.07 -5.89 -16.07
CA GLY A 69 1.45 -5.15 -17.27
C GLY A 69 1.12 -3.66 -17.18
N CYS A 70 -0.11 -3.31 -16.79
CA CYS A 70 -0.53 -1.94 -16.50
C CYS A 70 -1.11 -1.83 -15.09
N TYR A 71 -0.65 -0.84 -14.33
CA TYR A 71 -1.22 -0.54 -13.01
C TYR A 71 -2.39 0.43 -13.09
N GLY A 72 -3.37 0.27 -12.20
CA GLY A 72 -4.52 1.17 -12.09
C GLY A 72 -5.78 0.44 -11.67
N PRO A 73 -6.90 1.13 -11.41
CA PRO A 73 -8.18 0.48 -11.14
C PRO A 73 -8.64 -0.40 -12.31
N GLU A 74 -9.45 -1.41 -11.99
CA GLU A 74 -10.11 -2.29 -12.97
C GLU A 74 -10.77 -1.48 -14.11
N GLY A 75 -10.53 -1.90 -15.35
CA GLY A 75 -11.09 -1.28 -16.55
C GLY A 75 -10.50 0.08 -16.94
N SER A 76 -9.51 0.61 -16.20
CA SER A 76 -8.93 1.94 -16.47
C SER A 76 -7.41 1.98 -16.51
N SER A 77 -6.73 0.88 -16.17
CA SER A 77 -5.27 0.77 -16.21
C SER A 77 -4.72 0.73 -17.64
N SER A 78 -5.47 0.15 -18.58
CA SER A 78 -5.03 -0.06 -19.95
C SER A 78 -6.05 0.38 -20.99
N LYS A 79 -5.56 0.62 -22.20
CA LYS A 79 -6.33 0.78 -23.43
C LYS A 79 -5.69 0.00 -24.56
N GLU A 80 -6.49 -0.35 -25.55
CA GLU A 80 -6.00 -0.90 -26.80
C GLU A 80 -5.21 0.18 -27.56
N GLY A 81 -3.99 -0.15 -27.99
CA GLY A 81 -3.17 0.74 -28.80
C GLY A 81 -3.58 0.67 -30.28
N ARG A 82 -3.29 1.74 -31.03
CA ARG A 82 -3.51 1.76 -32.48
C ARG A 82 -2.25 1.31 -33.21
N PRO A 83 -2.33 0.34 -34.14
CA PRO A 83 -1.19 -0.01 -34.95
C PRO A 83 -0.75 1.17 -35.82
N LYS A 84 0.56 1.41 -35.91
CA LYS A 84 1.14 2.39 -36.81
C LYS A 84 0.91 2.01 -38.27
N PRO A 85 0.81 2.97 -39.20
CA PRO A 85 0.67 2.68 -40.62
C PRO A 85 1.79 1.75 -41.14
N GLY A 86 1.41 0.61 -41.72
CA GLY A 86 2.34 -0.38 -42.26
C GLY A 86 2.95 -1.33 -41.21
N ALA A 87 2.55 -1.24 -39.94
CA ALA A 87 2.95 -2.20 -38.92
C ALA A 87 2.49 -3.61 -39.30
N THR A 88 3.38 -4.58 -39.13
CA THR A 88 3.09 -6.00 -39.33
C THR A 88 3.45 -6.76 -38.06
N THR A 89 2.51 -7.52 -37.48
CA THR A 89 2.85 -8.42 -36.39
C THR A 89 3.38 -9.74 -36.94
N PRO A 90 4.62 -10.15 -36.62
CA PRO A 90 5.13 -11.46 -37.00
C PRO A 90 4.39 -12.59 -36.28
N TYR A 91 3.67 -12.28 -35.18
CA TYR A 91 2.95 -13.25 -34.36
C TYR A 91 1.59 -12.68 -33.92
N PRO A 92 0.50 -12.97 -34.65
CA PRO A 92 -0.83 -12.44 -34.34
C PRO A 92 -1.32 -12.74 -32.91
N SER A 93 -0.84 -13.83 -32.31
CA SER A 93 -1.18 -14.23 -30.93
C SER A 93 -0.60 -13.31 -29.85
N PHE A 94 0.46 -12.55 -30.16
CA PHE A 94 1.12 -11.65 -29.22
C PHE A 94 0.82 -10.17 -29.48
N GLY A 95 0.03 -9.83 -30.51
CA GLY A 95 -0.29 -8.44 -30.85
C GLY A 95 0.89 -7.68 -31.47
N PHE A 96 0.80 -6.35 -31.47
CA PHE A 96 1.85 -5.46 -31.95
C PHE A 96 2.84 -5.12 -30.83
N GLU A 97 4.11 -4.94 -31.15
CA GLU A 97 5.11 -4.48 -30.19
C GLU A 97 5.01 -2.95 -29.99
N CYS A 98 5.60 -2.42 -28.92
CA CYS A 98 5.50 -0.99 -28.61
C CYS A 98 6.07 -0.05 -29.68
N TYR A 99 7.05 -0.48 -30.47
CA TYR A 99 7.56 0.34 -31.57
C TYR A 99 6.55 0.45 -32.73
N ASP A 100 5.58 -0.46 -32.82
CA ASP A 100 4.53 -0.53 -33.84
C ASP A 100 3.17 0.00 -33.35
N LEU A 101 3.09 0.47 -32.11
CA LEU A 101 1.85 0.96 -31.49
C LEU A 101 1.91 2.47 -31.22
N ASP A 102 0.80 3.13 -31.48
CA ASP A 102 0.49 4.49 -31.04
C ASP A 102 -0.51 4.43 -29.89
N CYS A 103 -0.16 5.04 -28.77
CA CYS A 103 -1.04 5.21 -27.62
C CYS A 103 -1.74 6.56 -27.65
N ASP A 104 -2.94 6.62 -27.07
CA ASP A 104 -3.65 7.88 -26.84
C ASP A 104 -2.90 8.79 -25.86
N GLU A 105 -3.21 10.08 -25.90
CA GLU A 105 -2.70 11.04 -24.92
C GLU A 105 -3.00 10.58 -23.49
N GLY A 106 -2.02 10.69 -22.61
CA GLY A 106 -2.09 10.19 -21.22
C GLY A 106 -1.72 8.72 -21.08
N TYR A 107 -1.44 7.99 -22.16
CA TYR A 107 -1.01 6.59 -22.13
C TYR A 107 0.40 6.42 -22.71
N HIS A 108 1.15 5.45 -22.20
CA HIS A 108 2.44 5.02 -22.73
C HIS A 108 2.39 3.53 -23.05
N CYS A 109 3.24 3.08 -23.97
CA CYS A 109 3.28 1.65 -24.28
C CYS A 109 4.21 0.90 -23.32
N GLU A 110 3.71 -0.17 -22.72
CA GLU A 110 4.48 -1.13 -21.95
C GLU A 110 4.51 -2.48 -22.66
N ARG A 111 5.63 -3.18 -22.53
CA ARG A 111 5.80 -4.51 -23.12
C ARG A 111 5.30 -5.58 -22.14
N GLY A 112 4.38 -6.43 -22.59
CA GLY A 112 3.91 -7.58 -21.82
C GLY A 112 5.01 -8.61 -21.59
N ALA A 113 4.90 -9.37 -20.50
CA ALA A 113 5.84 -10.42 -20.12
C ALA A 113 6.03 -11.50 -21.21
N TYR A 114 4.98 -11.77 -21.99
CA TYR A 114 5.00 -12.76 -23.08
C TYR A 114 5.16 -12.12 -24.47
N GLY A 115 5.53 -10.84 -24.54
CA GLY A 115 5.55 -10.05 -25.77
C GLY A 115 4.26 -9.27 -25.99
N GLY A 116 4.26 -8.43 -27.03
CA GLY A 116 3.17 -7.49 -27.29
C GLY A 116 3.26 -6.23 -26.45
N GLY A 117 2.74 -5.13 -27.00
CA GLY A 117 2.62 -3.84 -26.34
C GLY A 117 1.18 -3.55 -25.94
N TYR A 118 1.03 -2.90 -24.79
CA TYR A 118 -0.24 -2.40 -24.28
C TYR A 118 -0.10 -0.93 -23.91
N CYS A 119 -1.15 -0.13 -24.14
CA CYS A 119 -1.15 1.26 -23.73
C CYS A 119 -1.60 1.38 -22.27
N CYS A 120 -0.68 1.68 -21.37
CA CYS A 120 -0.92 1.84 -19.93
C CYS A 120 -1.13 3.31 -19.56
N SER A 121 -2.02 3.57 -18.60
CA SER A 121 -2.27 4.91 -18.08
C SER A 121 -1.01 5.45 -17.39
N THR A 122 -0.51 6.59 -17.89
CA THR A 122 0.66 7.25 -17.31
C THR A 122 0.38 7.78 -15.90
N GLU A 123 -0.84 8.29 -15.66
CA GLU A 123 -1.24 8.79 -14.34
C GLU A 123 -1.28 7.65 -13.31
N HIS A 124 -1.84 6.50 -13.67
CA HIS A 124 -1.92 5.36 -12.76
C HIS A 124 -0.55 4.75 -12.48
N GLN A 125 0.32 4.67 -13.50
CA GLN A 125 1.71 4.27 -13.30
C GLN A 125 2.41 5.17 -12.28
N GLN A 126 2.25 6.50 -12.40
CA GLN A 126 2.81 7.44 -11.44
C GLN A 126 2.27 7.24 -10.01
N PHE A 127 0.97 6.95 -9.85
CA PHE A 127 0.42 6.66 -8.51
C PHE A 127 0.95 5.37 -7.93
N HIS A 128 1.09 4.33 -8.76
CA HIS A 128 1.72 3.08 -8.36
C HIS A 128 3.15 3.33 -7.89
N ASP A 129 3.96 4.01 -8.70
CA ASP A 129 5.36 4.29 -8.40
C ASP A 129 5.52 5.09 -7.10
N GLN A 130 4.68 6.12 -6.89
CA GLN A 130 4.63 6.86 -5.62
C GLN A 130 4.28 5.97 -4.42
N GLY A 131 3.32 5.06 -4.62
CA GLY A 131 2.88 4.09 -3.62
C GLY A 131 3.99 3.16 -3.19
N VAL A 132 4.63 2.49 -4.15
CA VAL A 132 5.61 1.42 -3.88
C VAL A 132 7.04 1.93 -3.66
N ALA A 133 7.33 3.21 -3.95
CA ALA A 133 8.66 3.79 -3.75
C ALA A 133 9.19 3.62 -2.32
N GLU A 134 10.49 3.32 -2.21
CA GLU A 134 11.23 3.15 -0.94
C GLU A 134 11.26 4.42 -0.07
N LYS A 135 11.01 5.58 -0.69
CA LYS A 135 10.98 6.89 -0.03
C LYS A 135 9.59 7.47 -0.02
N CYS A 136 9.30 8.21 1.04
CA CYS A 136 8.10 9.01 1.17
C CYS A 136 8.22 10.35 0.42
N PRO A 137 7.09 11.06 0.17
CA PRO A 137 7.11 12.33 -0.57
C PRO A 137 8.02 13.41 0.04
N ASN A 138 8.26 13.36 1.35
CA ASN A 138 9.18 14.24 2.07
C ASN A 138 10.65 13.78 2.02
N GLY A 139 10.95 12.70 1.28
CA GLY A 139 12.28 12.09 1.20
C GLY A 139 12.66 11.15 2.34
N SER A 140 11.83 11.02 3.39
CA SER A 140 12.10 10.07 4.48
C SER A 140 11.90 8.62 4.04
N LYS A 141 12.42 7.65 4.80
CA LYS A 141 12.29 6.23 4.47
C LYS A 141 10.83 5.77 4.63
N ALA A 142 10.36 4.94 3.70
CA ALA A 142 9.13 4.20 3.87
C ALA A 142 9.39 2.92 4.69
N GLU A 143 8.38 2.46 5.43
CA GLU A 143 8.41 1.16 6.10
C GLU A 143 8.18 0.03 5.08
N GLY A 144 8.87 -1.09 5.25
CA GLY A 144 8.82 -2.19 4.31
C GLY A 144 9.77 -3.31 4.68
N PHE A 145 9.99 -4.24 3.74
CA PHE A 145 10.91 -5.34 3.88
C PHE A 145 11.83 -5.46 2.68
N TYR A 146 13.02 -6.02 2.90
CA TYR A 146 13.97 -6.28 1.83
C TYR A 146 13.91 -7.74 1.41
N ASP A 147 13.49 -8.00 0.17
CA ASP A 147 13.57 -9.31 -0.44
C ASP A 147 15.02 -9.61 -0.83
N LYS A 148 15.63 -10.54 -0.09
CA LYS A 148 17.02 -10.94 -0.30
C LYS A 148 17.23 -11.72 -1.60
N LEU A 149 16.23 -12.43 -2.10
CA LEU A 149 16.32 -13.23 -3.32
C LEU A 149 16.37 -12.32 -4.53
N ASN A 150 15.45 -11.35 -4.59
CA ASN A 150 15.35 -10.40 -5.70
C ASN A 150 16.20 -9.13 -5.51
N LYS A 151 16.84 -8.96 -4.35
CA LYS A 151 17.61 -7.76 -3.95
C LYS A 151 16.78 -6.47 -4.10
N GLN A 152 15.52 -6.53 -3.70
CA GLN A 152 14.55 -5.46 -3.88
C GLN A 152 13.89 -5.08 -2.56
N PHE A 153 13.70 -3.79 -2.31
CA PHE A 153 12.88 -3.32 -1.20
C PHE A 153 11.41 -3.27 -1.62
N HIS A 154 10.54 -3.76 -0.74
CA HIS A 154 9.09 -3.71 -0.91
C HIS A 154 8.48 -2.90 0.23
N THR A 155 7.81 -1.82 -0.15
CA THR A 155 7.13 -0.91 0.76
C THR A 155 5.82 -1.51 1.25
N PHE A 156 5.51 -1.35 2.54
CA PHE A 156 4.17 -1.65 3.05
C PHE A 156 3.20 -0.56 2.60
N VAL A 157 2.17 -0.96 1.87
CA VAL A 157 1.17 -0.05 1.32
C VAL A 157 -0.23 -0.45 1.75
N ALA A 158 -1.16 0.50 1.82
CA ALA A 158 -2.59 0.25 1.94
C ALA A 158 -3.40 1.25 1.11
N LYS A 159 -4.72 1.08 1.06
CA LYS A 159 -5.61 2.02 0.35
C LYS A 159 -5.75 3.31 1.14
N LYS A 160 -5.83 3.20 2.47
CA LYS A 160 -5.98 4.33 3.40
C LYS A 160 -5.10 4.16 4.63
N CYS A 161 -4.84 5.26 5.32
CA CYS A 161 -4.06 5.20 6.56
C CYS A 161 -4.73 4.42 7.69
N ASP A 162 -6.05 4.35 7.71
CA ASP A 162 -6.77 3.56 8.71
C ASP A 162 -6.51 2.06 8.56
N ASP A 163 -6.04 1.61 7.40
CA ASP A 163 -5.75 0.21 7.13
C ASP A 163 -4.30 -0.19 7.49
N LEU A 164 -3.45 0.78 7.87
CA LEU A 164 -2.05 0.56 8.21
C LEU A 164 -1.78 0.62 9.71
N LEU A 165 -1.01 -0.35 10.18
CA LEU A 165 -0.29 -0.33 11.44
C LEU A 165 1.17 0.01 11.15
N CYS A 166 1.57 1.24 11.47
CA CYS A 166 2.96 1.67 11.35
C CYS A 166 3.78 1.29 12.58
N GLY A 167 5.02 0.86 12.34
CA GLY A 167 5.98 0.58 13.39
C GLY A 167 6.41 1.83 14.16
N GLU A 168 7.13 1.62 15.27
CA GLU A 168 7.68 2.70 16.06
C GLU A 168 8.62 3.59 15.21
N GLY A 169 8.48 4.91 15.34
CA GLY A 169 9.26 5.87 14.55
C GLY A 169 8.70 6.14 13.15
N PHE A 170 7.55 5.58 12.79
CA PHE A 170 6.86 5.83 11.53
C PHE A 170 5.45 6.42 11.78
N LYS A 171 4.96 7.19 10.82
CA LYS A 171 3.56 7.63 10.75
C LYS A 171 2.98 7.30 9.38
N CYS A 172 1.69 7.06 9.32
CA CYS A 172 1.05 6.89 8.03
C CYS A 172 0.95 8.22 7.27
N VAL A 173 1.18 8.15 5.95
CA VAL A 173 0.95 9.24 4.99
C VAL A 173 0.12 8.71 3.84
N GLN A 174 -1.00 9.37 3.54
CA GLN A 174 -1.73 9.16 2.29
C GLN A 174 -0.91 9.79 1.16
N VAL A 175 -0.25 8.98 0.32
CA VAL A 175 0.66 9.48 -0.70
C VAL A 175 -0.07 9.93 -1.97
N ASN A 176 -1.19 9.28 -2.28
CA ASN A 176 -2.10 9.69 -3.35
C ASN A 176 -3.50 9.07 -3.11
N LYS A 177 -4.40 9.18 -4.09
CA LYS A 177 -5.79 8.71 -3.98
C LYS A 177 -5.95 7.18 -3.84
N TYR A 178 -4.90 6.39 -4.13
CA TYR A 178 -4.94 4.93 -4.09
C TYR A 178 -4.00 4.30 -3.06
N PHE A 179 -2.97 5.05 -2.63
CA PHE A 179 -1.93 4.52 -1.76
C PHE A 179 -1.74 5.37 -0.50
N ALA A 180 -1.61 4.67 0.61
CA ALA A 180 -1.06 5.12 1.87
C ALA A 180 0.14 4.25 2.23
N LYS A 181 1.12 4.81 2.94
CA LYS A 181 2.28 4.06 3.45
C LYS A 181 2.81 4.65 4.75
N CYS A 182 3.56 3.86 5.49
CA CYS A 182 4.21 4.30 6.73
C CYS A 182 5.54 4.98 6.40
N CYS A 183 5.72 6.20 6.91
CA CYS A 183 6.85 7.08 6.63
C CYS A 183 7.59 7.43 7.91
N GLN A 184 8.92 7.34 7.89
CA GLN A 184 9.75 7.65 9.04
C GLN A 184 9.49 9.09 9.51
N LEU A 185 9.30 9.25 10.82
CA LEU A 185 9.21 10.53 11.49
C LEU A 185 10.57 11.24 11.36
N SER A 186 10.53 12.42 10.76
CA SER A 186 11.66 13.34 10.63
C SER A 186 11.98 14.03 11.95
#